data_AF-A0A2X3J2Z4-F1
#
_entry.id   AF-A0A2X3J2Z4-F1
#
_cell.length_a   1.000
_cell.length_b   1.000
_cell.length_c   1.000
_cell.angle_alpha   90.00
_cell.angle_beta   90.00
_cell.angle_gamma   90.00
#
_symmetry.space_group_name_H-M   'P 1'
#
loop_
_entity.id
_entity.type
_entity.pdbx_description
1 polymer ?
#
loop_
_entity_poly.entity_id
_entity_poly.type
_entity_poly.pdbx_seq_one_letter_code
_entity_poly.pdbx_strand_id
1 'polypeptide(L)'
;MQKKKIYLFCSAGMSTSLLVTKMRAQAEKYEVPVEIEAFSESLASEKGKHADLVLLGPQIAYMQADIKKLLPTKPVEVIDSALYGKSMGWVC
;
A
#
# COMPACT_ATOMS: atom_id res chain seq x y z
N MET A 1 -17.29 -13.26 -4.37
CA MET A 1 -16.14 -13.16 -3.43
C MET A 1 -15.76 -11.70 -3.30
N GLN A 2 -15.63 -11.19 -2.08
CA GLN A 2 -15.26 -9.79 -1.85
C GLN A 2 -13.74 -9.67 -1.93
N LYS A 3 -13.20 -8.87 -2.85
CA LYS A 3 -11.76 -8.63 -2.92
C LYS A 3 -11.34 -7.67 -1.81
N LYS A 4 -10.23 -7.99 -1.13
CA LYS A 4 -9.64 -7.13 -0.10
C LYS A 4 -8.85 -5.99 -0.73
N LYS A 5 -9.03 -4.77 -0.23
CA LYS A 5 -8.41 -3.56 -0.79
C LYS A 5 -7.12 -3.20 -0.06
N ILE A 6 -6.00 -3.22 -0.78
CA ILE A 6 -4.68 -2.85 -0.28
C ILE A 6 -4.25 -1.55 -0.96
N TYR A 7 -4.22 -0.45 -0.21
CA TYR A 7 -3.87 0.86 -0.76
C TYR A 7 -2.49 1.29 -0.29
N LEU A 8 -1.61 1.56 -1.25
CA LEU A 8 -0.25 2.01 -1.03
C LEU A 8 -0.18 3.54 -1.20
N PHE A 9 0.33 4.25 -0.19
CA PHE A 9 0.58 5.68 -0.26
C PHE A 9 2.09 5.93 -0.32
N CYS A 10 2.52 6.80 -1.24
CA CYS A 10 3.91 7.20 -1.39
C CYS A 10 3.98 8.64 -1.93
N SER A 11 5.16 9.27 -1.85
CA SER A 11 5.40 10.66 -2.30
C SER A 11 5.46 10.83 -3.82
N ALA A 12 4.56 10.16 -4.56
CA ALA A 12 4.44 10.19 -6.02
C ALA A 12 5.76 9.89 -6.79
N GLY A 13 5.97 8.62 -7.19
CA GLY A 13 7.14 8.25 -8.00
C GLY A 13 6.93 6.97 -8.83
N MET A 14 7.68 6.85 -9.93
CA MET A 14 7.65 5.69 -10.86
C MET A 14 7.91 4.34 -10.17
N SER A 15 8.69 4.34 -9.08
CA SER A 15 9.02 3.14 -8.29
C SER A 15 7.80 2.48 -7.65
N THR A 16 6.78 3.26 -7.30
CA THR A 16 5.54 2.77 -6.69
C THR A 16 4.70 1.98 -7.69
N SER A 17 4.63 2.46 -8.94
CA SER A 17 3.86 1.81 -10.01
C SER A 17 4.44 0.43 -10.37
N LEU A 18 5.77 0.30 -10.37
CA LEU A 18 6.45 -0.98 -10.61
C LEU A 18 6.15 -1.99 -9.51
N LEU A 19 6.19 -1.56 -8.23
CA LEU A 19 5.86 -2.42 -7.10
C LEU A 19 4.41 -2.92 -7.18
N VAL A 20 3.44 -2.02 -7.39
CA VAL A 20 2.02 -2.39 -7.52
C VAL A 20 1.81 -3.37 -8.67
N THR A 21 2.48 -3.17 -9.81
CA THR A 21 2.38 -4.07 -10.96
C THR A 21 2.84 -5.48 -10.60
N LYS A 22 3.98 -5.60 -9.91
CA LYS A 22 4.50 -6.89 -9.44
C LYS A 22 3.63 -7.53 -8.36
N MET A 23 3.08 -6.74 -7.45
CA MET A 23 2.14 -7.23 -6.43
C MET A 23 0.85 -7.77 -7.05
N ARG A 24 0.30 -7.08 -8.05
CA ARG A 24 -0.89 -7.55 -8.80
C ARG A 24 -0.61 -8.85 -9.54
N ALA A 25 0.51 -8.94 -10.26
CA ALA A 25 0.92 -10.16 -10.96
C ALA A 25 1.09 -11.35 -10.00
N GLN A 26 1.60 -11.08 -8.79
CA GLN A 26 1.76 -12.11 -7.76
C GLN A 26 0.41 -12.53 -7.17
N ALA A 27 -0.46 -11.57 -6.85
CA ALA A 27 -1.81 -11.86 -6.37
C ALA A 27 -2.60 -12.70 -7.38
N GLU A 28 -2.47 -12.41 -8.67
CA GLU A 28 -3.07 -13.21 -9.74
C GLU A 28 -2.47 -14.61 -9.81
N LYS A 29 -1.13 -14.74 -9.74
CA LYS A 29 -0.44 -16.04 -9.75
C LYS A 29 -0.88 -16.98 -8.62
N TYR A 30 -1.15 -16.44 -7.43
CA TYR A 30 -1.58 -17.21 -6.27
C TYR A 30 -3.09 -17.14 -6.02
N GLU A 31 -3.86 -16.62 -6.98
CA GLU A 31 -5.32 -16.51 -6.93
C GLU A 31 -5.83 -15.81 -5.65
N VAL A 32 -5.05 -14.85 -5.14
CA VAL A 32 -5.39 -14.07 -3.95
C VAL A 32 -6.39 -12.99 -4.35
N PRO A 33 -7.60 -12.95 -3.76
CA PRO A 33 -8.64 -12.00 -4.13
C PRO A 33 -8.36 -10.63 -3.49
N VAL A 34 -7.35 -9.92 -3.99
CA VAL A 34 -6.99 -8.57 -3.55
C VAL A 34 -7.06 -7.56 -4.70
N GLU A 35 -7.38 -6.33 -4.35
CA GLU A 35 -7.32 -5.15 -5.21
C GLU A 35 -6.22 -4.24 -4.66
N ILE A 36 -5.20 -3.98 -5.48
CA ILE A 36 -4.00 -3.24 -5.05
C ILE A 36 -3.92 -1.96 -5.86
N GLU A 37 -3.92 -0.82 -5.20
CA GLU A 37 -3.83 0.51 -5.82
C GLU A 37 -2.78 1.37 -5.12
N ALA A 38 -2.18 2.30 -5.85
CA ALA A 38 -1.26 3.29 -5.27
C ALA A 38 -1.78 4.71 -5.49
N PHE A 39 -1.59 5.54 -4.47
CA PHE A 39 -2.01 6.93 -4.44
C PHE A 39 -0.91 7.82 -3.84
N SER A 40 -1.03 9.14 -4.04
CA SER A 40 -0.24 10.11 -3.27
C SER A 40 -0.68 10.12 -1.81
N GLU A 41 0.27 10.35 -0.91
CA GLU A 41 0.06 10.61 0.52
C GLU A 41 -1.04 11.64 0.81
N SER A 42 -1.23 12.62 -0.08
CA SER A 42 -2.30 13.63 0.03
C SER A 42 -3.70 13.02 0.02
N LEU A 43 -3.87 11.86 -0.61
CA LEU A 43 -5.15 11.15 -0.72
C LEU A 43 -5.38 10.13 0.42
N ALA A 44 -4.46 10.01 1.38
CA ALA A 44 -4.56 9.02 2.47
C ALA A 44 -5.83 9.18 3.32
N SER A 45 -6.26 10.42 3.59
CA SER A 45 -7.45 10.71 4.39
C SER A 45 -8.76 10.38 3.67
N GLU A 46 -8.78 10.44 2.33
CA GLU A 46 -9.93 10.12 1.49
C GLU A 46 -9.96 8.62 1.15
N LYS A 47 -8.90 8.14 0.47
CA LYS A 47 -8.83 6.78 -0.05
C LYS A 47 -8.61 5.74 1.05
N GLY A 48 -7.83 6.07 2.08
CA GLY A 48 -7.51 5.12 3.15
C GLY A 48 -8.73 4.61 3.93
N LYS A 49 -9.84 5.37 3.95
CA LYS A 49 -11.12 4.93 4.54
C LYS A 49 -11.71 3.71 3.83
N HIS A 50 -11.45 3.58 2.53
CA HIS A 50 -11.94 2.51 1.68
C HIS A 50 -11.01 1.29 1.63
N ALA A 51 -9.79 1.42 2.16
CA ALA A 51 -8.83 0.32 2.24
C ALA A 51 -9.21 -0.68 3.34
N ASP A 52 -8.94 -1.96 3.11
CA ASP A 52 -8.83 -2.96 4.18
C ASP A 52 -7.45 -2.90 4.84
N LEU A 53 -6.41 -2.57 4.07
CA LEU A 53 -5.04 -2.41 4.52
C LEU A 53 -4.40 -1.17 3.89
N VAL A 54 -3.81 -0.32 4.73
CA VAL A 54 -3.03 0.84 4.30
C VAL A 54 -1.55 0.51 4.41
N LEU A 55 -0.85 0.59 3.27
CA LEU A 55 0.60 0.47 3.20
C LEU A 55 1.20 1.84 2.92
N LEU A 56 2.30 2.15 3.60
CA LEU A 56 3.07 3.37 3.40
C LEU A 56 4.42 3.03 2.79
N GLY A 57 4.81 3.75 1.76
CA GLY A 57 6.17 3.67 1.25
C GLY A 57 7.18 4.13 2.32
N PRO A 58 8.41 3.59 2.31
CA PRO A 58 9.43 3.94 3.31
C PRO A 58 9.76 5.44 3.35
N GLN A 59 9.56 6.14 2.22
CA GLN A 59 9.78 7.58 2.09
C GLN A 59 8.85 8.41 2.98
N ILE A 60 7.65 7.91 3.29
CA ILE A 60 6.65 8.60 4.11
C ILE A 60 6.41 7.88 5.45
N ALA A 61 7.35 7.03 5.88
CA ALA A 61 7.24 6.26 7.12
C ALA A 61 6.99 7.16 8.35
N TYR A 62 7.56 8.37 8.37
CA TYR A 62 7.35 9.36 9.43
C TYR A 62 5.88 9.77 9.59
N MET A 63 5.04 9.63 8.55
CA MET A 63 3.61 9.93 8.58
C MET A 63 2.76 8.82 9.20
N GLN A 64 3.33 7.66 9.54
CA GLN A 64 2.57 6.50 10.02
C GLN A 64 1.73 6.83 11.27
N ALA A 65 2.31 7.56 12.22
CA ALA A 65 1.61 7.94 13.45
C ALA A 65 0.38 8.83 13.15
N ASP A 66 0.52 9.76 12.21
CA ASP A 66 -0.57 10.68 11.85
C ASP A 66 -1.64 9.97 11.02
N ILE A 67 -1.26 9.08 10.10
CA ILE A 67 -2.21 8.27 9.33
C ILE A 67 -2.97 7.30 10.23
N LYS A 68 -2.32 6.71 11.25
CA LYS A 68 -3.01 5.89 12.27
C LYS A 68 -4.05 6.69 13.06
N LYS A 69 -3.78 7.97 13.37
CA LYS A 69 -4.77 8.86 14.00
C LYS A 69 -5.92 9.22 13.05
N LEU A 70 -5.64 9.42 11.76
CA LEU A 70 -6.63 9.72 10.74
C LEU A 70 -7.54 8.51 10.43
N LEU A 71 -6.99 7.30 10.52
CA LEU A 71 -7.64 6.04 10.17
C LEU A 71 -7.56 5.05 11.35
N PRO A 72 -8.16 5.36 12.51
CA PRO A 72 -7.95 4.59 13.74
C PRO A 72 -8.47 3.16 13.67
N THR A 73 -9.38 2.87 12.74
CA THR A 73 -9.97 1.54 12.53
C THR A 73 -9.28 0.73 11.43
N LYS A 74 -8.25 1.28 10.79
CA LYS A 74 -7.55 0.65 9.67
C LYS A 74 -6.14 0.21 10.09
N PRO A 75 -5.69 -0.98 9.66
CA PRO A 75 -4.29 -1.36 9.82
C PRO A 75 -3.43 -0.50 8.88
N VAL A 76 -2.39 0.10 9.44
CA VAL A 76 -1.45 0.99 8.74
C VAL A 76 -0.03 0.50 8.98
N GLU A 77 0.60 -0.02 7.92
CA GLU A 77 1.96 -0.56 7.96
C GLU A 77 2.90 0.17 7.01
N VAL A 78 4.18 0.17 7.34
CA VAL A 78 5.23 0.74 6.49
C VAL A 78 5.93 -0.40 5.76
N ILE A 79 6.09 -0.28 4.45
CA ILE A 79 6.84 -1.23 3.65
C ILE A 79 8.32 -1.10 3.99
N ASP A 80 8.96 -2.22 4.29
CA ASP A 80 10.41 -2.28 4.48
C ASP A 80 11.16 -1.74 3.25
N SER A 81 12.17 -0.91 3.50
CA SER A 81 12.91 -0.21 2.46
C SER A 81 13.67 -1.15 1.54
N ALA A 82 14.14 -2.30 2.03
CA ALA A 82 14.83 -3.30 1.22
C ALA A 82 13.85 -4.07 0.33
N LEU A 83 12.65 -4.40 0.82
CA LEU A 83 11.58 -5.00 0.01
C LEU A 83 11.07 -4.03 -1.08
N TYR A 84 10.90 -2.76 -0.71
CA TYR A 84 10.49 -1.69 -1.64
C TYR A 84 11.52 -1.50 -2.76
N GLY A 85 12.81 -1.38 -2.39
CA GLY A 85 13.92 -1.16 -3.32
C GLY A 85 14.17 -2.33 -4.28
N LYS A 86 13.96 -3.58 -3.83
CA LYS A 86 14.00 -4.76 -4.70
C LYS A 86 12.74 -4.88 -5.57
N SER A 87 11.72 -4.05 -5.30
CA SER A 87 10.37 -4.16 -5.88
C SER A 87 9.90 -5.61 -5.84
N MET A 88 10.01 -6.26 -4.68
CA MET A 88 9.55 -7.65 -4.54
C MET A 88 8.02 -7.64 -4.49
N GLY A 89 7.37 -8.41 -5.36
CA GLY A 89 5.91 -8.46 -5.45
C GLY A 89 5.21 -9.09 -4.25
N TRP A 90 5.97 -9.61 -3.28
CA TRP A 90 5.48 -10.01 -1.97
C TRP A 90 5.83 -8.91 -0.97
N VAL A 91 4.82 -8.15 -0.55
CA VAL A 91 4.89 -7.26 0.58
C VAL A 91 3.79 -7.70 1.54
N CYS A 92 4.06 -8.76 2.29
CA CYS A 92 3.28 -9.23 3.42
C CYS A 92 4.27 -9.75 4.46
#